data_AF-A0AAV5EGU2-F1
#
_entry.id   AF-A0AAV5EGU2-F1
#
_cell.length_a   1.000
_cell.length_b   1.000
_cell.length_c   1.000
_cell.angle_alpha   90.00
_cell.angle_beta   90.00
_cell.angle_gamma   90.00
#
_symmetry.space_group_name_H-M   'P 1'
#
loop_
_entity.id
_entity.type
_entity.pdbx_description
1 polymer ?
#
loop_
_entity_poly.entity_id
_entity_poly.type
_entity_poly.pdbx_seq_one_letter_code
_entity_poly.pdbx_strand_id
1 'polypeptide(L)'
;MNEIIDKYNTNSKNLGKAEQPSLDLNLEHSKYANLNDQLAEASLRLRQMRGEELEGLSVEELQQLEKNLEAGLHRVLQTKVWINNSWNKSMTSNERFFYSFPRHHSFAALFSIYFLQSSQLAEENMQLRNQVSQITPAAAKQAVADTENVVAEDGQSSDSVMTALHSGSSQDNDDGSDVSLKLG
;
A
#
# COMPACT_ATOMS: atom_id res chain seq x y z
N MET A 1 -3.43 40.20 -54.26
CA MET A 1 -2.16 39.69 -53.70
C MET A 1 -1.70 40.56 -52.53
N ASN A 2 -1.72 41.89 -52.64
CA ASN A 2 -1.35 42.80 -51.54
C ASN A 2 -2.30 42.73 -50.32
N GLU A 3 -3.61 42.49 -50.51
CA GLU A 3 -4.56 42.31 -49.38
C GLU A 3 -4.25 41.11 -48.48
N ILE A 4 -3.64 40.05 -49.01
CA ILE A 4 -3.27 38.85 -48.23
C ILE A 4 -2.03 39.15 -47.38
N ILE A 5 -1.10 39.94 -47.93
CA ILE A 5 0.13 40.36 -47.26
C ILE A 5 -0.19 41.35 -46.13
N ASP A 6 -1.13 42.28 -46.35
CA ASP A 6 -1.57 43.24 -45.34
C ASP A 6 -2.36 42.55 -44.22
N LYS A 7 -3.20 41.55 -44.54
CA LYS A 7 -3.88 40.72 -43.54
C LYS A 7 -2.90 39.95 -42.65
N TYR A 8 -1.84 39.38 -43.23
CA TYR A 8 -0.85 38.63 -42.46
C TYR A 8 -0.01 39.54 -41.55
N ASN A 9 0.36 40.73 -42.03
CA ASN A 9 1.06 41.74 -41.22
C ASN A 9 0.21 42.25 -40.06
N THR A 10 -1.09 42.44 -40.28
CA THR A 10 -2.04 42.90 -39.24
C THR A 10 -2.29 41.83 -38.17
N ASN A 11 -2.31 40.55 -38.55
CA ASN A 11 -2.49 39.45 -37.61
C ASN A 11 -1.20 39.16 -36.81
N SER A 12 -0.01 39.31 -37.42
CA SER A 12 1.27 39.11 -36.72
C SER A 12 1.51 40.13 -35.60
N LYS A 13 1.00 41.37 -35.76
CA LYS A 13 1.10 42.43 -34.74
C LYS A 13 0.15 42.24 -33.56
N ASN A 14 -0.82 41.33 -33.66
CA ASN A 14 -1.73 40.97 -32.57
C ASN A 14 -1.37 39.63 -31.89
N LEU A 15 -0.43 38.86 -32.45
CA LEU A 15 0.09 37.62 -31.84
C LEU A 15 1.11 37.86 -30.70
N GLY A 16 1.37 39.11 -30.32
CA GLY A 16 2.12 39.46 -29.11
C GLY A 16 1.30 39.45 -27.82
N LYS A 17 -0.01 39.19 -27.91
CA LYS A 17 -0.90 38.98 -26.76
C LYS A 17 -1.75 37.74 -26.98
N ALA A 18 -1.08 36.62 -27.26
CA ALA A 18 -1.68 35.34 -26.90
C ALA A 18 -1.95 35.42 -25.39
N GLU A 19 -3.23 35.50 -25.05
CA GLU A 19 -3.74 35.31 -23.71
C GLU A 19 -3.06 34.06 -23.16
N GLN A 20 -2.22 34.30 -22.15
CA GLN A 20 -1.25 33.33 -21.71
C GLN A 20 -2.00 32.07 -21.22
N PRO A 21 -1.57 30.86 -21.58
CA PRO A 21 -1.92 29.65 -20.82
C PRO A 21 -1.21 29.65 -19.44
N SER A 22 -0.64 30.78 -19.00
CA SER A 22 0.06 30.88 -17.73
C SER A 22 -0.88 31.06 -16.54
N LEU A 23 -2.15 31.46 -16.73
CA LEU A 23 -3.09 31.53 -15.60
C LEU A 23 -3.50 30.13 -15.12
N ASP A 24 -3.74 29.20 -16.05
CA ASP A 24 -4.12 27.81 -15.76
C ASP A 24 -2.90 26.97 -15.31
N LEU A 25 -1.74 27.14 -15.97
CA LEU A 25 -0.50 26.49 -15.51
C LEU A 25 -0.04 26.99 -14.14
N ASN A 26 -0.11 28.30 -13.85
CA ASN A 26 0.33 28.84 -12.57
C ASN A 26 -0.63 28.44 -11.45
N LEU A 27 -1.94 28.37 -11.73
CA LEU A 27 -2.93 27.80 -10.83
C LEU A 27 -2.65 26.32 -10.54
N GLU A 28 -2.41 25.48 -11.55
CA GLU A 28 -2.07 24.07 -11.37
C GLU A 28 -0.73 23.87 -10.66
N HIS A 29 0.29 24.69 -10.94
CA HIS A 29 1.54 24.69 -10.17
C HIS A 29 1.32 25.08 -8.71
N SER A 30 0.45 26.06 -8.42
CA SER A 30 0.11 26.44 -7.05
C SER A 30 -0.64 25.34 -6.30
N LYS A 31 -1.51 24.61 -7.00
CA LYS A 31 -2.29 23.50 -6.46
C LYS A 31 -1.40 22.28 -6.20
N TYR A 32 -0.51 21.96 -7.14
CA TYR A 32 0.49 20.92 -6.98
C TYR A 32 1.43 21.23 -5.81
N ALA A 33 1.92 22.47 -5.70
CA ALA A 33 2.73 22.91 -4.57
C ALA A 33 1.99 22.74 -3.24
N ASN A 34 0.73 23.17 -3.17
CA ASN A 34 -0.07 23.04 -1.95
C ASN A 34 -0.36 21.56 -1.59
N LEU A 35 -0.69 20.71 -2.57
CA LEU A 35 -0.85 19.27 -2.32
C LEU A 35 0.48 18.63 -1.89
N ASN A 36 1.60 19.03 -2.48
CA ASN A 36 2.92 18.54 -2.12
C ASN A 36 3.28 18.93 -0.69
N ASP A 37 2.97 20.17 -0.27
CA ASP A 37 3.17 20.63 1.10
C ASP A 37 2.30 19.84 2.09
N GLN A 38 1.01 19.62 1.77
CA GLN A 38 0.13 18.78 2.59
C GLN A 38 0.62 17.34 2.68
N LEU A 39 1.17 16.79 1.60
CA LEU A 39 1.73 15.44 1.59
C LEU A 39 2.98 15.36 2.46
N ALA A 40 3.87 16.36 2.37
CA ALA A 40 5.05 16.46 3.21
C ALA A 40 4.68 16.59 4.69
N GLU A 41 3.69 17.42 5.00
CA GLU A 41 3.16 17.62 6.36
C GLU A 41 2.51 16.34 6.89
N ALA A 42 1.63 15.70 6.12
CA ALA A 42 0.99 14.45 6.51
C ALA A 42 2.03 13.34 6.74
N SER A 43 3.05 13.28 5.89
CA SER A 43 4.16 12.32 6.02
C SER A 43 4.99 12.58 7.27
N LEU A 44 5.24 13.86 7.63
CA LEU A 44 5.88 14.24 8.90
C LEU A 44 5.02 13.84 10.09
N ARG A 45 3.72 14.17 10.06
CA ARG A 45 2.73 13.80 11.08
C ARG A 45 2.70 12.29 11.33
N LEU A 46 2.77 11.47 10.28
CA LEU A 46 2.82 10.01 10.42
C LEU A 46 4.10 9.51 11.08
N ARG A 47 5.25 10.11 10.76
CA ARG A 47 6.53 9.82 11.42
C ARG A 47 6.49 10.19 12.90
N GLN A 48 5.93 11.37 13.23
CA GLN A 48 5.70 11.80 14.60
C GLN A 48 4.77 10.86 15.36
N MET A 49 3.64 10.45 14.77
CA MET A 49 2.74 9.44 15.34
C MET A 49 3.43 8.09 15.58
N ARG A 50 4.51 7.78 14.87
CA ARG A 50 5.35 6.59 15.07
C ARG A 50 6.46 6.78 16.12
N GLY A 51 6.62 7.99 16.65
CA GLY A 51 7.64 8.34 17.64
C GLY A 51 8.97 8.83 17.04
N GLU A 52 8.99 9.20 15.76
CA GLU A 52 10.16 9.74 15.06
C GLU A 52 10.06 11.26 14.90
N GLU A 53 11.20 11.95 14.76
CA GLU A 53 11.24 13.41 14.49
C GLU A 53 10.37 14.23 15.48
N LEU A 54 10.41 13.85 16.76
CA LEU A 54 9.70 14.53 17.86
C LEU A 54 10.45 15.78 18.36
N GLU A 55 11.73 15.90 18.00
CA GLU A 55 12.56 17.06 18.33
C GLU A 55 11.95 18.33 17.71
N GLY A 56 11.79 19.38 18.51
CA GLY A 56 11.20 20.64 18.07
C GLY A 56 9.69 20.77 18.29
N LEU A 57 9.00 19.70 18.70
CA LEU A 57 7.61 19.80 19.18
C LEU A 57 7.55 20.42 20.58
N SER A 58 6.56 21.28 20.78
CA SER A 58 6.19 21.77 22.11
C SER A 58 5.56 20.68 22.97
N VAL A 59 5.51 20.92 24.28
CA VAL A 59 4.88 19.99 25.23
C VAL A 59 3.39 19.82 24.90
N GLU A 60 2.71 20.89 24.53
CA GLU A 60 1.30 20.89 24.14
C GLU A 60 1.05 20.03 22.88
N GLU A 61 1.94 20.13 21.88
CA GLU A 61 1.84 19.33 20.65
C GLU A 61 2.08 17.84 20.93
N LEU A 62 3.05 17.52 21.80
CA LEU A 62 3.30 16.14 22.25
C LEU A 62 2.10 15.58 23.03
N GLN A 63 1.49 16.35 23.94
CA GLN A 63 0.27 15.94 24.65
C GLN A 63 -0.90 15.70 23.69
N GLN A 64 -1.03 16.52 22.65
CA GLN A 64 -2.07 16.33 21.64
C GLN A 64 -1.82 15.06 20.81
N LEU A 65 -0.55 14.74 20.52
CA LEU A 65 -0.15 13.50 19.86
C LEU A 65 -0.50 12.28 20.73
N GLU A 66 -0.15 12.31 22.00
CA GLU A 66 -0.47 11.26 22.99
C GLU A 66 -1.98 11.00 23.04
N LYS A 67 -2.78 12.06 23.23
CA LYS A 67 -4.25 11.96 23.25
C LYS A 67 -4.83 11.33 21.98
N ASN A 68 -4.27 11.67 20.81
CA ASN A 68 -4.71 11.11 19.54
C ASN A 68 -4.37 9.62 19.42
N LEU A 69 -3.17 9.22 19.83
CA LEU A 69 -2.71 7.84 19.86
C LEU A 69 -3.54 7.00 20.84
N GLU A 70 -3.78 7.51 22.05
CA GLU A 70 -4.62 6.87 23.06
C GLU A 70 -6.04 6.63 22.55
N ALA A 71 -6.67 7.65 21.94
CA ALA A 71 -8.00 7.52 21.37
C ALA A 71 -8.04 6.52 20.21
N GLY A 72 -7.01 6.49 19.36
CA GLY A 72 -6.85 5.52 18.29
C GLY A 72 -6.73 4.09 18.83
N LEU A 73 -5.83 3.88 19.78
CA LEU A 73 -5.60 2.59 20.42
C LEU A 73 -6.84 2.08 21.14
N HIS A 74 -7.56 2.97 21.84
CA HIS A 74 -8.82 2.63 22.48
C HIS A 74 -9.83 2.05 21.47
N ARG A 75 -10.02 2.70 20.32
CA ARG A 75 -10.90 2.20 19.25
C ARG A 75 -10.46 0.83 18.72
N VAL A 76 -9.16 0.65 18.47
CA VAL A 76 -8.61 -0.64 18.01
C VAL A 76 -8.86 -1.75 19.03
N LEU A 77 -8.66 -1.48 20.32
CA LEU A 77 -8.94 -2.42 21.41
C LEU A 77 -10.43 -2.77 21.49
N GLN A 78 -11.32 -1.77 21.40
CA GLN A 78 -12.76 -2.01 21.38
C GLN A 78 -13.16 -2.93 20.22
N THR A 79 -12.65 -2.67 19.01
CA THR A 79 -12.90 -3.54 17.86
C THR A 79 -12.35 -4.95 18.08
N LYS A 80 -11.13 -5.09 18.63
CA LYS A 80 -10.54 -6.40 18.94
C LYS A 80 -11.40 -7.19 19.94
N VAL A 81 -11.86 -6.53 21.01
CA VAL A 81 -12.75 -7.15 22.02
C VAL A 81 -14.07 -7.56 21.38
N TRP A 82 -14.66 -6.70 20.54
CA TRP A 82 -15.89 -7.00 19.83
C TRP A 82 -15.73 -8.22 18.90
N ILE A 83 -14.66 -8.27 18.10
CA ILE A 83 -14.35 -9.41 17.24
C ILE A 83 -14.21 -10.67 18.11
N ASN A 84 -13.38 -10.64 19.15
CA ASN A 84 -13.14 -11.80 20.02
C ASN A 84 -14.45 -12.32 20.64
N ASN A 85 -15.29 -11.44 21.18
CA ASN A 85 -16.59 -11.82 21.75
C ASN A 85 -17.54 -12.41 20.70
N SER A 86 -17.54 -11.87 19.48
CA SER A 86 -18.33 -12.40 18.37
C SER A 86 -17.89 -13.81 17.98
N TRP A 87 -16.58 -14.02 17.83
CA TRP A 87 -15.99 -15.32 17.53
C TRP A 87 -16.28 -16.34 18.65
N ASN A 88 -16.12 -15.97 19.92
CA ASN A 88 -16.46 -16.84 21.05
C ASN A 88 -17.94 -17.23 21.07
N LYS A 89 -18.85 -16.28 20.77
CA LYS A 89 -20.28 -16.56 20.71
C LYS A 89 -20.63 -17.53 19.57
N SER A 90 -19.96 -17.39 18.42
CA SER A 90 -20.10 -18.33 17.30
C SER A 90 -19.55 -19.72 17.67
N MET A 91 -18.37 -19.77 18.28
CA MET A 91 -17.72 -21.02 18.69
C MET A 91 -18.55 -21.79 19.72
N THR A 92 -19.05 -21.10 20.75
CA THR A 92 -19.93 -21.70 21.79
C THR A 92 -21.29 -22.11 21.24
N SER A 93 -21.81 -21.45 20.21
CA SER A 93 -23.04 -21.86 19.54
C SER A 93 -22.82 -23.14 18.72
N ASN A 94 -21.68 -23.25 18.03
CA ASN A 94 -21.29 -24.48 17.34
C ASN A 94 -21.09 -25.63 18.34
N GLU A 95 -20.40 -25.41 19.46
CA GLU A 95 -20.29 -26.41 20.52
C GLU A 95 -21.66 -26.85 21.03
N ARG A 96 -22.55 -25.91 21.38
CA ARG A 96 -23.91 -26.25 21.83
C ARG A 96 -24.71 -27.02 20.79
N PHE A 97 -24.53 -26.72 19.51
CA PHE A 97 -25.12 -27.46 18.41
C PHE A 97 -24.58 -28.90 18.35
N PHE A 98 -23.26 -29.09 18.45
CA PHE A 98 -22.62 -30.41 18.50
C PHE A 98 -23.05 -31.24 19.71
N TYR A 99 -23.19 -30.62 20.90
CA TYR A 99 -23.67 -31.30 22.11
C TYR A 99 -25.18 -31.56 22.14
N SER A 100 -25.97 -30.95 21.24
CA SER A 100 -27.41 -31.20 21.13
C SER A 100 -27.75 -32.53 20.44
N PHE A 101 -26.78 -33.16 19.77
CA PHE A 101 -26.96 -34.47 19.13
C PHE A 101 -26.81 -35.60 20.16
N PRO A 102 -27.88 -36.36 20.49
CA PRO A 102 -27.87 -37.33 21.58
C PRO A 102 -27.12 -38.64 21.30
N ARG A 103 -26.58 -38.80 20.09
CA ARG A 103 -25.83 -39.99 19.67
C ARG A 103 -24.52 -39.49 19.08
N HIS A 104 -23.42 -40.19 19.33
CA HIS A 104 -22.03 -39.93 18.87
C HIS A 104 -21.07 -39.36 19.94
N HIS A 105 -20.87 -40.11 21.03
CA HIS A 105 -19.65 -40.02 21.84
C HIS A 105 -18.36 -40.06 20.99
N SER A 106 -18.39 -40.73 19.83
CA SER A 106 -17.30 -40.74 18.86
C SER A 106 -17.00 -39.36 18.25
N PHE A 107 -18.00 -38.53 18.01
CA PHE A 107 -17.80 -37.21 17.39
C PHE A 107 -17.30 -36.18 18.41
N ALA A 108 -17.80 -36.24 19.64
CA ALA A 108 -17.29 -35.41 20.74
C ALA A 108 -15.82 -35.72 21.03
N ALA A 109 -15.41 -37.00 21.02
CA ALA A 109 -14.01 -37.39 21.16
C ALA A 109 -13.13 -36.87 20.01
N LEU A 110 -13.58 -36.98 18.76
CA LEU A 110 -12.86 -36.48 17.59
C LEU A 110 -12.73 -34.95 17.61
N PHE A 111 -13.78 -34.23 17.99
CA PHE A 111 -13.74 -32.79 18.14
C PHE A 111 -12.78 -32.36 19.25
N SER A 112 -12.78 -33.06 20.39
CA SER A 112 -11.87 -32.77 21.51
C SER A 112 -10.40 -33.03 21.14
N ILE A 113 -10.12 -34.11 20.40
CA ILE A 113 -8.77 -34.40 19.87
C ILE A 113 -8.34 -33.33 18.86
N TYR A 114 -9.22 -32.98 17.91
CA TYR A 114 -8.94 -31.96 16.91
C TYR A 114 -8.69 -30.58 17.53
N PHE A 115 -9.47 -30.22 18.55
CA PHE A 115 -9.30 -28.98 19.29
C PHE A 115 -7.96 -28.94 20.03
N LEU A 116 -7.63 -30.01 20.75
CA LEU A 116 -6.37 -30.12 21.49
C LEU A 116 -5.16 -30.02 20.56
N GLN A 117 -5.22 -30.69 19.41
CA GLN A 117 -4.17 -30.63 18.39
C GLN A 117 -4.04 -29.23 17.79
N SER A 118 -5.17 -28.56 17.53
CA SER A 118 -5.20 -27.20 16.99
C SER A 118 -4.61 -26.18 17.96
N SER A 119 -4.87 -26.32 19.27
CA SER A 119 -4.27 -25.47 20.31
C SER A 119 -2.76 -25.67 20.42
N GLN A 120 -2.27 -26.91 20.38
CA GLN A 120 -0.82 -27.20 20.41
C GLN A 120 -0.09 -26.61 19.19
N LEU A 121 -0.65 -26.78 17.99
CA LEU A 121 -0.09 -26.22 16.76
C LEU A 121 -0.05 -24.68 16.77
N ALA A 122 -1.04 -24.03 17.40
CA ALA A 122 -1.06 -22.58 17.54
C ALA A 122 0.04 -22.08 18.50
N GLU A 123 0.27 -22.82 19.59
CA GLU A 123 1.35 -22.53 20.54
C GLU A 123 2.73 -22.75 19.91
N GLU A 124 2.94 -23.88 19.24
CA GLU A 124 4.18 -24.16 18.51
C GLU A 124 4.45 -23.11 17.42
N ASN A 125 3.43 -22.71 16.65
CA ASN A 125 3.58 -21.63 15.65
C ASN A 125 3.94 -20.28 16.30
N MET A 126 3.40 -19.98 17.47
CA MET A 126 3.76 -18.77 18.20
C MET A 126 5.23 -18.81 18.65
N GLN A 127 5.70 -19.96 19.14
CA GLN A 127 7.09 -20.16 19.52
C GLN A 127 8.03 -20.10 18.31
N LEU A 128 7.67 -20.72 17.19
CA LEU A 128 8.43 -20.66 15.94
C LEU A 128 8.51 -19.23 15.40
N ARG A 129 7.42 -18.47 15.41
CA ARG A 129 7.43 -17.05 15.04
C ARG A 129 8.36 -16.22 15.92
N ASN A 130 8.37 -16.48 17.22
CA ASN A 130 9.29 -15.82 18.16
C ASN A 130 10.74 -16.24 17.93
N GLN A 131 11.01 -17.49 17.55
CA GLN A 131 12.35 -17.94 17.18
C GLN A 131 12.80 -17.26 15.88
N VAL A 132 11.96 -17.29 14.82
CA VAL A 132 12.24 -16.63 13.53
C VAL A 132 12.52 -15.14 13.72
N SER A 133 11.76 -14.45 14.57
CA SER A 133 12.03 -13.04 14.90
C SER A 133 13.37 -12.80 15.59
N GLN A 134 13.97 -13.80 16.24
CA GLN A 134 15.28 -13.72 16.89
C GLN A 134 16.45 -14.14 15.99
N ILE A 135 16.23 -15.03 15.02
CA ILE A 135 17.24 -15.42 14.02
C ILE A 135 17.27 -14.52 12.78
N THR A 136 16.26 -13.69 12.57
CA THR A 136 16.29 -12.67 11.52
C THR A 136 17.14 -11.49 12.02
N PRO A 137 18.34 -11.21 11.46
CA PRO A 137 19.21 -10.20 12.03
C PRO A 137 18.61 -8.81 11.82
N ALA A 138 18.32 -8.13 12.93
CA ALA A 138 18.06 -6.70 13.00
C ALA A 138 19.35 -5.88 12.77
N ALA A 139 20.11 -6.18 11.72
CA ALA A 139 21.42 -5.59 11.44
C ALA A 139 21.66 -5.37 9.94
N ALA A 140 20.84 -4.49 9.35
CA ALA A 140 21.16 -3.66 8.19
C ALA A 140 20.02 -2.62 8.10
N LYS A 141 20.13 -1.38 8.57
CA LYS A 141 21.27 -0.46 8.65
C LYS A 141 20.98 0.58 9.75
N GLN A 142 21.88 0.74 10.71
CA GLN A 142 22.23 2.04 11.28
C GLN A 142 23.67 1.95 11.82
N ALA A 143 24.47 2.96 11.46
CA ALA A 143 25.83 3.25 11.92
C ALA A 143 27.00 2.49 11.28
N VAL A 144 27.54 3.04 10.19
CA VAL A 144 28.99 3.36 10.07
C VAL A 144 29.11 4.63 9.23
N ALA A 145 29.68 5.67 9.83
CA ALA A 145 30.11 6.90 9.20
C ALA A 145 31.37 6.67 8.34
N ASP A 146 31.51 7.51 7.32
CA ASP A 146 32.75 7.85 6.60
C ASP A 146 33.54 6.71 5.92
N THR A 147 33.50 6.65 4.59
CA THR A 147 34.63 7.02 3.71
C THR A 147 34.25 6.76 2.25
N GLU A 148 34.53 7.77 1.44
CA GLU A 148 34.40 7.91 0.00
C GLU A 148 35.11 6.79 -0.81
N ASN A 149 34.63 6.56 -2.04
CA ASN A 149 35.40 6.26 -3.27
C ASN A 149 35.34 4.85 -3.91
N VAL A 150 35.15 4.87 -5.26
CA VAL A 150 35.40 3.86 -6.33
C VAL A 150 34.32 2.76 -6.53
N VAL A 151 33.45 2.84 -7.56
CA VAL A 151 33.56 2.21 -8.94
C VAL A 151 33.72 0.68 -8.86
N ALA A 152 33.00 -0.23 -9.53
CA ALA A 152 32.43 -0.37 -10.88
C ALA A 152 31.44 -1.58 -10.84
N GLU A 153 30.26 -1.51 -11.45
CA GLU A 153 29.86 -2.11 -12.76
C GLU A 153 29.44 -3.60 -12.75
N ASP A 154 28.23 -3.80 -13.29
CA ASP A 154 27.67 -4.92 -14.05
C ASP A 154 27.65 -6.38 -13.55
N GLY A 155 26.49 -6.99 -13.73
CA GLY A 155 26.34 -8.45 -13.69
C GLY A 155 24.89 -8.91 -13.52
N GLN A 156 24.10 -8.80 -14.59
CA GLN A 156 22.72 -9.30 -14.65
C GLN A 156 22.63 -10.79 -14.26
N SER A 157 21.75 -11.10 -13.30
CA SER A 157 21.44 -12.46 -12.84
C SER A 157 20.58 -13.20 -13.86
N SER A 158 20.98 -14.40 -14.25
CA SER A 158 20.31 -15.24 -15.26
C SER A 158 19.13 -16.02 -14.68
N ASP A 159 17.94 -15.85 -15.27
CA ASP A 159 16.79 -16.74 -15.07
C ASP A 159 16.93 -18.00 -15.94
N SER A 160 16.64 -19.16 -15.34
CA SER A 160 16.89 -20.49 -15.89
C SER A 160 15.77 -20.98 -16.83
N VAL A 161 16.20 -21.71 -17.85
CA VAL A 161 15.46 -22.17 -19.04
C VAL A 161 14.63 -23.44 -18.77
N MET A 162 13.34 -23.43 -19.14
CA MET A 162 12.63 -24.63 -19.62
C MET A 162 12.06 -24.35 -21.01
N THR A 163 12.72 -24.93 -22.01
CA THR A 163 12.29 -25.02 -23.40
C THR A 163 11.20 -26.07 -23.58
N ALA A 164 10.07 -25.68 -24.17
CA ALA A 164 9.23 -26.58 -24.96
C ALA A 164 8.90 -25.85 -26.28
N LEU A 165 9.65 -26.20 -27.33
CA LEU A 165 9.40 -25.77 -28.70
C LEU A 165 8.41 -26.73 -29.36
N HIS A 166 7.33 -26.20 -29.93
CA HIS A 166 6.79 -26.70 -31.21
C HIS A 166 6.01 -25.61 -31.98
N SER A 167 6.77 -24.98 -32.88
CA SER A 167 6.51 -24.65 -34.30
C SER A 167 5.13 -24.23 -34.83
N GLY A 168 5.16 -23.10 -35.54
CA GLY A 168 4.36 -22.78 -36.74
C GLY A 168 3.20 -21.82 -36.46
N SER A 169 3.00 -20.69 -37.14
CA SER A 169 3.49 -20.22 -38.43
C SER A 169 3.37 -18.70 -38.48
N SER A 170 4.33 -18.07 -39.17
CA SER A 170 4.27 -16.78 -39.86
C SER A 170 2.85 -16.31 -40.20
N GLN A 171 2.51 -15.06 -39.86
CA GLN A 171 2.01 -14.08 -40.83
C GLN A 171 1.83 -12.70 -40.17
N ASP A 172 2.73 -11.78 -40.50
CA ASP A 172 2.47 -10.35 -40.42
C ASP A 172 1.27 -10.06 -41.32
N ASN A 173 0.23 -9.41 -40.79
CA ASN A 173 -0.63 -8.49 -41.53
C ASN A 173 -1.38 -7.60 -40.54
N ASP A 174 -0.96 -6.35 -40.56
CA ASP A 174 -1.70 -5.15 -40.22
C ASP A 174 -2.97 -5.09 -41.11
N ASP A 175 -4.17 -5.11 -40.52
CA ASP A 175 -5.37 -4.57 -41.18
C ASP A 175 -6.39 -4.12 -40.13
N GLY A 176 -6.79 -2.86 -40.25
CA GLY A 176 -7.59 -2.15 -39.28
C GLY A 176 -9.06 -2.59 -39.27
N SER A 177 -9.73 -2.29 -38.17
CA SER A 177 -11.16 -1.94 -38.24
C SER A 177 -11.57 -1.11 -37.02
N ASP A 178 -11.82 0.16 -37.30
CA ASP A 178 -12.65 1.06 -36.50
C ASP A 178 -14.04 0.43 -36.29
N VAL A 179 -14.45 0.24 -35.04
CA VAL A 179 -15.85 0.00 -34.68
C VAL A 179 -16.43 1.27 -34.07
N SER A 180 -16.99 2.11 -34.95
CA SER A 180 -17.90 3.19 -34.57
C SER A 180 -19.18 2.62 -33.96
N LEU A 181 -19.49 2.99 -32.71
CA LEU A 181 -20.78 2.73 -32.08
C LEU A 181 -21.71 3.95 -32.28
N LYS A 182 -22.78 3.76 -33.06
CA LYS A 182 -23.88 4.71 -33.23
C LYS A 182 -24.87 4.53 -32.06
N LEU A 183 -24.88 5.46 -31.11
CA LEU A 183 -25.97 5.55 -30.14
C LEU A 183 -27.15 6.27 -30.81
N GLY A 184 -28.26 5.54 -30.93
CA GLY A 184 -29.59 6.09 -31.14
C GLY A 184 -30.24 6.46 -29.80
#